data_AF-A0AAU8JIK5-F1
#
_entry.id   AF-A0AAU8JIK5-F1
#
_cell.length_a   1.000
_cell.length_b   1.000
_cell.length_c   1.000
_cell.angle_alpha   90.00
_cell.angle_beta   90.00
_cell.angle_gamma   90.00
#
_symmetry.space_group_name_H-M   'P 1'
#
loop_
_entity.id
_entity.type
_entity.pdbx_description
1 polymer ?
#
loop_
_entity_poly.entity_id
_entity_poly.type
_entity_poly.pdbx_seq_one_letter_code
_entity_poly.pdbx_strand_id
1 'polypeptide(L)'
;MTNLIEPTQILEQAAKSVTDRTIKKPPSADLITALLESESTAKKDKPEANFSQLIGNWRLCFVSSKQTAQTVKKSGQYLPIFLNIQLSYSPTTLEKLEMGNDPDFTPGSIQNIIQVASVKFTINGPAKFYPKKSLLAFDFTRMKVQMFGITLYNGYIRDGKNSEAKFYQRKINQQAFFAYFLLTKQAIAARGRGGGLALWARISAN
;
A
#
# COMPACT_ATOMS: atom_id res chain seq x y z
N MET A 1 13.24 -12.84 31.99
CA MET A 1 13.55 -12.86 30.54
C MET A 1 12.28 -12.51 29.80
N THR A 2 12.13 -11.26 29.39
CA THR A 2 10.99 -10.80 28.59
C THR A 2 11.14 -11.42 27.20
N ASN A 3 10.23 -12.30 26.80
CA ASN A 3 10.12 -12.72 25.39
C ASN A 3 9.85 -11.45 24.58
N LEU A 4 10.88 -10.93 23.92
CA LEU A 4 10.72 -9.86 22.94
C LEU A 4 10.02 -10.51 21.75
N ILE A 5 8.73 -10.22 21.60
CA ILE A 5 7.97 -10.63 20.41
C ILE A 5 8.59 -9.87 19.23
N GLU A 6 9.02 -10.59 18.20
CA GLU A 6 9.61 -9.98 17.01
C GLU A 6 8.64 -8.98 16.39
N PRO A 7 9.09 -7.79 15.93
CA PRO A 7 8.21 -6.76 15.38
C PRO A 7 7.28 -7.30 14.29
N THR A 8 7.80 -8.15 13.40
CA THR A 8 7.06 -8.82 12.34
C THR A 8 5.89 -9.65 12.87
N GLN A 9 6.02 -10.33 14.01
CA GLN A 9 4.94 -11.13 14.60
C GLN A 9 3.78 -10.24 15.07
N ILE A 10 4.08 -9.05 15.63
CA ILE A 10 3.06 -8.06 16.00
C ILE A 10 2.33 -7.56 14.76
N LEU A 11 3.05 -7.25 13.68
CA LEU A 11 2.47 -6.79 12.41
C LEU A 11 1.56 -7.86 11.79
N GLU A 12 1.99 -9.12 11.78
CA GLU A 12 1.20 -10.23 11.26
C GLU A 12 -0.02 -10.55 12.13
N GLN A 13 0.10 -10.47 13.46
CA GLN A 13 -1.04 -10.60 14.36
C GLN A 13 -2.08 -9.51 14.09
N ALA A 14 -1.64 -8.25 13.93
CA ALA A 14 -2.51 -7.14 13.58
C ALA A 14 -3.20 -7.36 12.22
N ALA A 15 -2.46 -7.82 11.20
CA ALA A 15 -3.03 -8.15 9.90
C ALA A 15 -4.10 -9.26 10.00
N LYS A 16 -3.79 -10.36 10.69
CA LYS A 16 -4.72 -11.48 10.91
C LYS A 16 -5.98 -11.05 11.65
N SER A 17 -5.89 -10.14 12.62
CA SER A 17 -7.05 -9.64 13.39
C SER A 17 -8.11 -8.90 12.56
N VAL A 18 -7.76 -8.47 11.35
CA VAL A 18 -8.69 -7.79 10.43
C VAL A 18 -9.42 -8.79 9.51
N THR A 19 -8.83 -9.95 9.28
CA THR A 19 -9.44 -11.08 8.55
C THR A 19 -10.16 -12.07 9.46
N ASP A 20 -9.69 -12.21 10.70
CA ASP A 20 -10.22 -13.12 11.71
C ASP A 20 -10.48 -12.36 13.01
N ARG A 21 -11.77 -12.24 13.39
CA ARG A 21 -12.20 -11.49 14.56
C ARG A 21 -11.87 -12.19 15.89
N THR A 22 -11.49 -13.46 15.86
CA THR A 22 -11.08 -14.20 17.06
C THR A 22 -9.69 -13.80 17.54
N ILE A 23 -8.85 -13.27 16.64
CA ILE A 23 -7.50 -12.83 16.94
C ILE A 23 -7.53 -11.47 17.63
N LYS A 24 -6.90 -11.39 18.81
CA LYS A 24 -6.78 -10.14 19.57
C LYS A 24 -5.93 -9.12 18.82
N LYS A 25 -6.46 -7.91 18.67
CA LYS A 25 -5.74 -6.75 18.10
C LYS A 25 -4.62 -6.30 19.04
N PRO A 26 -3.37 -6.17 18.55
CA PRO A 26 -2.33 -5.47 19.30
C PRO A 26 -2.72 -4.02 19.62
N PRO A 27 -2.27 -3.46 20.75
CA PRO A 27 -2.40 -2.04 21.02
C PRO A 27 -1.76 -1.18 19.92
N SER A 28 -2.36 -0.03 19.61
CA SER A 28 -1.85 0.86 18.56
C SER A 28 -0.44 1.39 18.83
N ALA A 29 -0.06 1.55 20.09
CA ALA A 29 1.30 1.97 20.47
C ALA A 29 2.34 0.90 20.08
N ASP A 30 2.09 -0.36 20.47
CA ASP A 30 2.96 -1.49 20.14
C ASP A 30 3.06 -1.68 18.62
N LEU A 31 1.95 -1.48 17.91
CA LEU A 31 1.92 -1.58 16.45
C LEU A 31 2.75 -0.48 15.76
N ILE A 32 2.72 0.75 16.28
CA ILE A 32 3.56 1.85 15.78
C ILE A 32 5.04 1.54 16.01
N THR A 33 5.39 1.08 17.22
CA THR A 33 6.76 0.69 17.56
C THR A 33 7.25 -0.40 16.61
N ALA A 34 6.47 -1.45 16.41
CA ALA A 34 6.80 -2.54 15.50
C ALA A 34 6.97 -2.06 14.05
N LEU A 35 6.12 -1.15 13.55
CA LEU A 35 6.27 -0.58 12.21
C LEU A 35 7.57 0.21 12.05
N LEU A 36 7.93 1.02 13.04
CA LEU A 36 9.16 1.82 13.02
C LEU A 36 10.42 0.95 13.11
N GLU A 37 10.39 -0.09 13.95
CA GLU A 37 11.48 -1.06 14.08
C GLU A 37 11.68 -1.85 12.79
N SER A 38 10.60 -2.39 12.19
CA SER A 38 10.67 -3.08 10.90
C SER A 38 11.19 -2.17 9.78
N GLU A 39 10.78 -0.89 9.75
CA GLU A 39 11.31 0.06 8.77
C GLU A 39 12.81 0.31 8.97
N SER A 40 13.26 0.47 10.21
CA SER A 40 14.67 0.67 10.54
C SER A 40 15.51 -0.55 10.13
N THR A 41 15.04 -1.76 10.42
CA THR A 41 15.70 -3.01 10.02
C THR A 41 15.77 -3.15 8.50
N ALA A 42 14.67 -2.92 7.79
CA ALA A 42 14.65 -3.00 6.33
C ALA A 42 15.59 -1.98 5.65
N LYS A 43 15.80 -0.80 6.25
CA LYS A 43 16.79 0.20 5.76
C LYS A 43 18.23 -0.29 5.89
N LYS A 44 18.53 -1.07 6.93
CA LYS A 44 19.86 -1.66 7.16
C LYS A 44 20.08 -2.86 6.26
N ASP A 45 19.14 -3.78 6.24
CA ASP A 45 19.28 -5.09 5.58
C ASP A 45 19.05 -5.01 4.08
N LYS A 46 18.31 -3.99 3.61
CA LYS A 46 17.96 -3.77 2.20
C LYS A 46 17.53 -5.07 1.50
N PRO A 47 16.51 -5.77 2.03
CA PRO A 47 16.10 -7.05 1.47
C PRO A 47 15.70 -6.87 0.00
N GLU A 48 16.07 -7.85 -0.82
CA GLU A 48 15.66 -7.86 -2.22
C GLU A 48 14.14 -8.02 -2.30
N ALA A 49 13.48 -7.08 -2.97
CA ALA A 49 12.03 -7.04 -3.09
C ALA A 49 11.61 -7.39 -4.52
N ASN A 50 10.60 -8.23 -4.67
CA ASN A 50 10.05 -8.62 -5.96
C ASN A 50 8.59 -8.15 -6.10
N PHE A 51 8.23 -7.63 -7.28
CA PHE A 51 6.86 -7.20 -7.56
C PHE A 51 5.83 -8.33 -7.36
N SER A 52 6.23 -9.58 -7.62
CA SER A 52 5.38 -10.76 -7.40
C SER A 52 4.86 -10.88 -5.96
N GLN A 53 5.60 -10.38 -4.97
CA GLN A 53 5.19 -10.38 -3.56
C GLN A 53 4.03 -9.42 -3.29
N LEU A 54 3.87 -8.38 -4.11
CA LEU A 54 2.78 -7.42 -4.00
C LEU A 54 1.50 -7.91 -4.68
N ILE A 55 1.57 -8.92 -5.56
CA ILE A 55 0.40 -9.39 -6.31
C ILE A 55 -0.65 -10.00 -5.38
N GLY A 56 -1.87 -9.49 -5.50
CA GLY A 56 -3.02 -9.88 -4.69
C GLY A 56 -3.81 -8.68 -4.18
N ASN A 57 -4.74 -8.95 -3.26
CA ASN A 57 -5.60 -7.96 -2.64
C ASN A 57 -5.17 -7.74 -1.18
N TRP A 58 -5.09 -6.47 -0.79
CA TRP A 58 -4.55 -6.04 0.50
C TRP A 58 -5.51 -5.09 1.19
N ARG A 59 -6.11 -5.51 2.30
CA ARG A 59 -6.99 -4.67 3.10
C ARG A 59 -6.20 -3.79 4.06
N LEU A 60 -6.42 -2.48 4.01
CA LEU A 60 -5.81 -1.54 4.94
C LEU A 60 -6.30 -1.80 6.37
N CYS A 61 -5.36 -1.99 7.28
CA CYS A 61 -5.62 -2.34 8.67
C CYS A 61 -5.39 -1.17 9.60
N PHE A 62 -4.25 -0.51 9.43
CA PHE A 62 -3.75 0.52 10.33
C PHE A 62 -3.04 1.61 9.53
N VAL A 63 -3.23 2.86 9.97
CA VAL A 63 -2.56 4.03 9.39
C VAL A 63 -2.01 4.91 10.50
N SER A 64 -0.88 5.58 10.24
CA SER A 64 -0.38 6.66 11.08
C SER A 64 -0.05 7.91 10.27
N SER A 65 -0.13 9.08 10.91
CA SER A 65 0.38 10.31 10.32
C SER A 65 1.92 10.34 10.35
N LYS A 66 2.53 11.40 9.78
CA LYS A 66 3.99 11.54 9.72
C LYS A 66 4.59 11.43 11.13
N GLN A 67 5.19 10.28 11.42
CA GLN A 67 5.93 10.03 12.66
C GLN A 67 7.41 9.85 12.35
N THR A 68 8.22 10.56 13.13
CA THR A 68 9.67 10.35 13.28
C THR A 68 9.90 9.59 14.58
N ALA A 69 11.03 8.87 14.69
CA ALA A 69 11.39 8.11 15.89
C ALA A 69 11.39 8.93 17.19
N GLN A 70 11.47 10.26 17.11
CA GLN A 70 11.49 11.20 18.24
C GLN A 70 10.10 11.70 18.66
N THR A 71 9.04 11.46 17.89
CA THR A 71 7.70 12.02 18.14
C THR A 71 6.67 10.90 18.29
N VAL A 72 6.82 10.06 19.33
CA VAL A 72 5.86 8.99 19.68
C VAL A 72 4.64 9.56 20.40
N LYS A 73 3.95 10.54 19.78
CA LYS A 73 2.70 11.10 20.29
C LYS A 73 1.53 10.53 19.50
N LYS A 74 1.08 9.33 19.91
CA LYS A 74 -0.23 8.68 19.64
C LYS A 74 -0.99 9.10 18.36
N SER A 75 -0.44 8.87 17.17
CA SER A 75 -1.17 9.20 15.92
C SER A 75 -1.26 8.06 14.92
N GLY A 76 -1.58 6.85 15.40
CA GLY A 76 -1.95 5.73 14.54
C GLY A 76 -3.26 5.10 14.97
N GLN A 77 -4.08 4.69 14.00
CA GLN A 77 -5.41 4.16 14.24
C GLN A 77 -5.73 2.98 13.32
N TYR A 78 -6.47 2.02 13.86
CA TYR A 78 -7.10 0.99 13.06
C TYR A 78 -8.26 1.58 12.25
N LEU A 79 -8.54 0.99 11.09
CA LEU A 79 -9.73 1.39 10.34
C LEU A 79 -11.02 0.94 11.05
N PRO A 80 -12.09 1.77 10.99
CA PRO A 80 -13.42 1.37 11.41
C PRO A 80 -13.92 0.15 10.63
N ILE A 81 -14.73 -0.70 11.28
CA ILE A 81 -15.21 -1.97 10.69
C ILE A 81 -16.08 -1.75 9.44
N PHE A 82 -16.80 -0.62 9.37
CA PHE A 82 -17.65 -0.26 8.23
C PHE A 82 -16.88 0.27 7.02
N LEU A 83 -15.59 0.59 7.19
CA LEU A 83 -14.73 1.11 6.14
C LEU A 83 -13.84 -0.02 5.62
N ASN A 84 -13.96 -0.29 4.32
CA ASN A 84 -13.13 -1.27 3.63
C ASN A 84 -12.28 -0.55 2.58
N ILE A 85 -10.98 -0.50 2.80
CA ILE A 85 -10.01 0.06 1.86
C ILE A 85 -9.11 -1.08 1.41
N GLN A 86 -9.01 -1.31 0.09
CA GLN A 86 -8.24 -2.39 -0.49
C GLN A 86 -7.27 -1.83 -1.53
N LEU A 87 -6.02 -2.28 -1.48
CA LEU A 87 -5.04 -2.10 -2.53
C LEU A 87 -4.85 -3.40 -3.29
N SER A 88 -4.77 -3.32 -4.60
CA SER A 88 -4.49 -4.46 -5.47
C SER A 88 -3.43 -4.09 -6.49
N TYR A 89 -2.55 -5.04 -6.76
CA TYR A 89 -1.45 -4.89 -7.71
C TYR A 89 -1.58 -5.94 -8.81
N SER A 90 -1.31 -5.56 -10.05
CA SER A 90 -1.34 -6.47 -11.18
C SER A 90 -0.18 -6.19 -12.13
N PRO A 91 0.45 -7.22 -12.71
CA PRO A 91 1.48 -7.02 -13.73
C PRO A 91 0.90 -6.34 -14.97
N THR A 92 1.75 -5.65 -15.71
CA THR A 92 1.38 -5.04 -16.99
C THR A 92 2.54 -5.19 -17.94
N THR A 93 2.28 -5.64 -19.15
CA THR A 93 3.27 -5.69 -20.22
C THR A 93 3.37 -4.34 -20.90
N LEU A 94 4.59 -3.80 -21.00
CA LEU A 94 4.86 -2.57 -21.74
C LEU A 94 5.17 -2.92 -23.20
N GLU A 95 4.17 -3.35 -23.96
CA GLU A 95 4.40 -3.64 -25.39
C GLU A 95 4.44 -2.38 -26.26
N LYS A 96 3.99 -1.21 -25.76
CA LYS A 96 3.79 0.01 -26.59
C LYS A 96 4.03 1.35 -25.89
N LEU A 97 4.81 1.39 -24.82
CA LEU A 97 5.05 2.64 -24.09
C LEU A 97 6.50 3.08 -24.27
N GLU A 98 6.68 4.35 -24.66
CA GLU A 98 7.98 5.00 -24.74
C GLU A 98 8.63 4.97 -23.36
N MET A 99 9.48 3.97 -23.15
CA MET A 99 10.29 3.83 -21.95
C MET A 99 11.15 5.09 -21.83
N GLY A 100 10.92 5.86 -20.77
CA GLY A 100 11.89 6.89 -20.38
C GLY A 100 13.24 6.23 -20.04
N ASN A 101 14.29 7.05 -19.88
CA ASN A 101 15.65 6.60 -19.56
C ASN A 101 15.83 6.04 -18.13
N ASP A 102 14.80 5.41 -17.55
CA ASP A 102 14.82 4.82 -16.20
C ASP A 102 14.76 3.28 -16.33
N PRO A 103 15.91 2.60 -16.41
CA PRO A 103 15.97 1.21 -16.88
C PRO A 103 15.58 0.15 -15.82
N ASP A 104 15.45 0.51 -14.55
CA ASP A 104 15.45 -0.46 -13.44
C ASP A 104 14.08 -0.57 -12.72
N PHE A 105 12.97 -0.58 -13.47
CA PHE A 105 11.64 -0.81 -12.87
C PHE A 105 10.82 -1.92 -13.56
N THR A 106 10.01 -2.61 -12.77
CA THR A 106 8.97 -3.53 -13.23
C THR A 106 7.66 -2.75 -13.42
N PRO A 107 7.06 -2.77 -14.62
CA PRO A 107 5.75 -2.17 -14.85
C PRO A 107 4.62 -2.95 -14.18
N GLY A 108 3.62 -2.23 -13.72
CA GLY A 108 2.38 -2.80 -13.24
C GLY A 108 1.25 -1.80 -13.24
N SER A 109 0.15 -2.19 -12.60
CA SER A 109 -0.97 -1.33 -12.26
C SER A 109 -1.27 -1.43 -10.77
N ILE A 110 -1.82 -0.36 -10.24
CA ILE A 110 -2.34 -0.29 -8.87
C ILE A 110 -3.82 0.05 -8.93
N GLN A 111 -4.58 -0.57 -8.03
CA GLN A 111 -5.97 -0.22 -7.78
C GLN A 111 -6.16 0.05 -6.29
N ASN A 112 -6.91 1.09 -5.95
CA ASN A 112 -7.40 1.35 -4.60
C ASN A 112 -8.93 1.36 -4.63
N ILE A 113 -9.54 0.44 -3.88
CA ILE A 113 -10.99 0.37 -3.67
C ILE A 113 -11.29 0.90 -2.27
N ILE A 114 -12.14 1.91 -2.18
CA ILE A 114 -12.70 2.43 -0.95
C ILE A 114 -14.20 2.11 -0.97
N GLN A 115 -14.64 1.29 -0.02
CA GLN A 115 -16.04 0.92 0.13
C GLN A 115 -16.55 1.34 1.51
N VAL A 116 -17.64 2.09 1.50
CA VAL A 116 -18.38 2.53 2.68
C VAL A 116 -19.85 2.23 2.42
N ALA A 117 -20.43 1.32 3.21
CA ALA A 117 -21.79 0.84 3.02
C ALA A 117 -22.05 0.42 1.54
N SER A 118 -23.05 1.00 0.89
CA SER A 118 -23.43 0.72 -0.50
C SER A 118 -22.62 1.49 -1.55
N VAL A 119 -21.74 2.40 -1.14
CA VAL A 119 -20.90 3.21 -2.03
C VAL A 119 -19.54 2.56 -2.19
N LYS A 120 -19.14 2.33 -3.45
CA LYS A 120 -17.82 1.82 -3.81
C LYS A 120 -17.15 2.81 -4.75
N PHE A 121 -15.99 3.29 -4.31
CA PHE A 121 -15.13 4.18 -5.05
C PHE A 121 -13.86 3.41 -5.43
N THR A 122 -13.53 3.35 -6.70
CA THR A 122 -12.33 2.66 -7.18
C THR A 122 -11.48 3.65 -7.96
N ILE A 123 -10.22 3.79 -7.61
CA ILE A 123 -9.22 4.49 -8.42
C ILE A 123 -8.15 3.51 -8.87
N ASN A 124 -7.68 3.68 -10.09
CA ASN A 124 -6.63 2.84 -10.65
C ASN A 124 -5.73 3.64 -11.59
N GLY A 125 -4.57 3.08 -11.89
CA GLY A 125 -3.64 3.62 -12.85
C GLY A 125 -2.31 2.88 -12.87
N PRO A 126 -1.33 3.41 -13.62
CA PRO A 126 -0.06 2.75 -13.83
C PRO A 126 0.83 2.79 -12.58
N ALA A 127 1.72 1.80 -12.48
CA ALA A 127 2.71 1.67 -11.42
C ALA A 127 4.10 1.31 -11.99
N LYS A 128 5.14 1.76 -11.30
CA LYS A 128 6.54 1.34 -11.46
C LYS A 128 7.03 0.76 -10.15
N PHE A 129 7.44 -0.50 -10.14
CA PHE A 129 8.08 -1.09 -8.99
C PHE A 129 9.60 -1.08 -9.17
N TYR A 130 10.33 -0.57 -8.18
CA TYR A 130 11.78 -0.48 -8.17
C TYR A 130 12.35 -1.48 -7.14
N PRO A 131 12.74 -2.70 -7.55
CA PRO A 131 13.20 -3.78 -6.65
C PRO A 131 14.29 -3.34 -5.66
N LYS A 132 15.34 -2.68 -6.17
CA LYS A 132 16.50 -2.24 -5.38
C LYS A 132 16.15 -1.22 -4.28
N LYS A 133 15.00 -0.55 -4.39
CA LYS A 133 14.55 0.47 -3.43
C LYS A 133 13.34 0.00 -2.62
N SER A 134 12.80 -1.20 -2.90
CA SER A 134 11.52 -1.68 -2.39
C SER A 134 10.44 -0.60 -2.51
N LEU A 135 10.37 0.07 -3.66
CA LEU A 135 9.57 1.28 -3.83
C LEU A 135 8.63 1.12 -5.02
N LEU A 136 7.35 1.41 -4.81
CA LEU A 136 6.33 1.45 -5.85
C LEU A 136 5.89 2.87 -6.11
N ALA A 137 6.23 3.43 -7.26
CA ALA A 137 5.69 4.70 -7.74
C ALA A 137 4.40 4.44 -8.52
N PHE A 138 3.43 5.35 -8.41
CA PHE A 138 2.15 5.18 -9.07
C PHE A 138 1.48 6.51 -9.38
N ASP A 139 0.47 6.45 -10.22
CA ASP A 139 -0.42 7.57 -10.52
C ASP A 139 -1.85 7.04 -10.66
N PHE A 140 -2.80 7.62 -9.95
CA PHE A 140 -4.21 7.26 -10.10
C PHE A 140 -4.80 8.16 -11.17
N THR A 141 -5.14 7.58 -12.31
CA THR A 141 -5.56 8.31 -13.51
C THR A 141 -7.01 8.06 -13.87
N ARG A 142 -7.58 6.95 -13.39
CA ARG A 142 -8.96 6.53 -13.65
C ARG A 142 -9.72 6.36 -12.35
N MET A 143 -11.01 6.62 -12.40
CA MET A 143 -11.91 6.41 -11.29
C MET A 143 -13.21 5.74 -11.75
N LYS A 144 -13.80 4.95 -10.86
CA LYS A 144 -15.13 4.36 -10.98
C LYS A 144 -15.89 4.61 -9.69
N VAL A 145 -17.12 5.07 -9.81
CA VAL A 145 -18.03 5.28 -8.67
C VAL A 145 -19.24 4.37 -8.86
N GLN A 146 -19.53 3.57 -7.85
CA GLN A 146 -20.70 2.71 -7.80
C GLN A 146 -21.52 2.99 -6.54
N MET A 147 -22.84 2.95 -6.68
CA MET A 147 -23.79 3.04 -5.56
C MET A 147 -24.84 1.95 -5.74
N PHE A 148 -25.03 1.12 -4.71
CA PHE A 148 -25.90 -0.08 -4.79
C PHE A 148 -25.57 -0.99 -5.98
N GLY A 149 -24.28 -1.08 -6.36
CA GLY A 149 -23.80 -1.85 -7.51
C GLY A 149 -23.92 -1.12 -8.86
N ILE A 150 -24.78 -0.11 -8.98
CA ILE A 150 -24.97 0.70 -10.19
C ILE A 150 -23.74 1.58 -10.40
N THR A 151 -23.16 1.55 -11.61
CA THR A 151 -22.01 2.41 -11.96
C THR A 151 -22.52 3.80 -12.33
N LEU A 152 -22.22 4.79 -11.49
CA LEU A 152 -22.57 6.19 -11.70
C LEU A 152 -21.52 6.93 -12.54
N TYR A 153 -20.27 6.47 -12.46
CA TYR A 153 -19.16 7.05 -13.20
C TYR A 153 -18.10 5.99 -13.48
N ASN A 154 -17.49 6.05 -14.67
CA ASN A 154 -16.31 5.27 -15.03
C ASN A 154 -15.51 6.02 -16.09
N GLY A 155 -14.33 6.52 -15.75
CA GLY A 155 -13.56 7.38 -16.66
C GLY A 155 -12.26 7.90 -16.06
N TYR A 156 -11.62 8.82 -16.79
CA TYR A 156 -10.40 9.49 -16.35
C TYR A 156 -10.71 10.57 -15.30
N ILE A 157 -9.90 10.64 -14.24
CA ILE A 157 -9.91 11.81 -13.36
C ILE A 157 -9.47 13.06 -14.13
N ARG A 158 -9.61 14.24 -13.53
CA ARG A 158 -9.11 15.48 -14.11
C ARG A 158 -7.62 15.33 -14.48
N ASP A 159 -7.30 15.60 -15.74
CA ASP A 159 -5.96 15.42 -16.35
C ASP A 159 -5.40 13.98 -16.38
N GLY A 160 -6.20 12.98 -15.99
CA GLY A 160 -5.76 11.58 -15.86
C GLY A 160 -5.19 11.00 -17.15
N LYS A 161 -5.79 11.31 -18.31
CA LYS A 161 -5.31 10.83 -19.62
C LYS A 161 -3.90 11.35 -19.95
N ASN A 162 -3.66 12.64 -19.74
CA ASN A 162 -2.37 13.28 -19.97
C ASN A 162 -1.31 12.79 -18.98
N SER A 163 -1.71 12.60 -17.73
CA SER A 163 -0.85 12.08 -16.66
C SER A 163 -0.41 10.65 -16.98
N GLU A 164 -1.35 9.76 -17.34
CA GLU A 164 -1.10 8.36 -17.69
C GLU A 164 -0.09 8.25 -18.84
N ALA A 165 -0.28 9.02 -19.92
CA ALA A 165 0.61 9.03 -21.08
C ALA A 165 2.07 9.40 -20.73
N LYS A 166 2.27 10.31 -19.76
CA LYS A 166 3.60 10.79 -19.34
C LYS A 166 4.15 10.04 -18.13
N PHE A 167 3.43 9.04 -17.60
CA PHE A 167 3.79 8.40 -16.32
C PHE A 167 5.16 7.71 -16.40
N TYR A 168 5.43 6.96 -17.46
CA TYR A 168 6.67 6.21 -17.57
C TYR A 168 7.91 7.09 -17.82
N GLN A 169 7.71 8.30 -18.33
CA GLN A 169 8.77 9.29 -18.59
C GLN A 169 9.13 10.13 -17.35
N ARG A 170 8.21 10.25 -16.38
CA ARG A 170 8.42 11.04 -15.16
C ARG A 170 9.37 10.36 -14.18
N LYS A 171 10.18 11.17 -13.49
CA LYS A 171 11.08 10.71 -12.43
C LYS A 171 10.28 10.42 -11.15
N ILE A 172 10.77 9.47 -10.38
CA ILE A 172 10.16 9.03 -9.11
C ILE A 172 9.88 10.16 -8.11
N ASN A 173 10.73 11.19 -8.05
CA ASN A 173 10.56 12.31 -7.13
C ASN A 173 9.37 13.24 -7.47
N GLN A 174 8.81 13.10 -8.67
CA GLN A 174 7.61 13.79 -9.15
C GLN A 174 6.35 12.93 -9.02
N GLN A 175 6.47 11.68 -8.55
CA GLN A 175 5.38 10.73 -8.48
C GLN A 175 4.94 10.48 -7.03
N ALA A 176 3.70 10.02 -6.86
CA ALA A 176 3.28 9.40 -5.62
C ALA A 176 4.00 8.04 -5.50
N PHE A 177 4.31 7.65 -4.27
CA PHE A 177 4.98 6.37 -4.03
C PHE A 177 4.66 5.78 -2.66
N PHE A 178 4.88 4.47 -2.58
CA PHE A 178 5.00 3.69 -1.36
C PHE A 178 6.41 3.10 -1.27
N ALA A 179 7.10 3.33 -0.15
CA ALA A 179 8.35 2.66 0.19
C ALA A 179 8.04 1.50 1.13
N TYR A 180 8.11 0.28 0.63
CA TYR A 180 7.82 -0.95 1.37
C TYR A 180 8.99 -1.36 2.23
N PHE A 181 8.69 -1.73 3.47
CA PHE A 181 9.67 -2.26 4.41
C PHE A 181 9.23 -3.57 5.07
N LEU A 182 8.01 -4.05 4.77
CA LEU A 182 7.54 -5.38 5.09
C LEU A 182 6.79 -5.95 3.89
N LEU A 183 7.20 -7.15 3.46
CA LEU A 183 6.59 -7.89 2.35
C LEU A 183 6.50 -9.38 2.75
N THR A 184 5.44 -9.76 3.47
CA THR A 184 5.18 -11.17 3.83
C THR A 184 3.97 -11.73 3.09
N LYS A 185 3.71 -13.03 3.25
CA LYS A 185 2.54 -13.66 2.65
C LYS A 185 1.22 -13.15 3.25
N GLN A 186 1.25 -12.59 4.45
CA GLN A 186 0.06 -12.17 5.21
C GLN A 186 -0.05 -10.65 5.35
N ALA A 187 1.07 -9.93 5.31
CA ALA A 187 1.08 -8.50 5.56
C ALA A 187 2.07 -7.76 4.64
N ILE A 188 1.70 -6.54 4.26
CA ILE A 188 2.61 -5.56 3.71
C ILE A 188 2.58 -4.30 4.57
N ALA A 189 3.72 -3.63 4.69
CA ALA A 189 3.81 -2.34 5.35
C ALA A 189 4.69 -1.39 4.55
N ALA A 190 4.28 -0.13 4.51
CA ALA A 190 4.90 0.88 3.68
C ALA A 190 4.78 2.28 4.28
N ARG A 191 5.74 3.12 3.89
CA ARG A 191 5.69 4.56 4.12
C ARG A 191 5.26 5.26 2.83
N GLY A 192 4.23 6.09 2.92
CA GLY A 192 3.80 6.93 1.81
C GLY A 192 4.68 8.18 1.67
N ARG A 193 4.58 8.86 0.52
CA ARG A 193 5.28 10.15 0.28
C ARG A 193 5.08 11.19 1.38
N GLY A 194 3.88 11.29 1.95
CA GLY A 194 3.55 12.21 3.06
C GLY A 194 4.19 11.85 4.41
N GLY A 195 4.89 10.72 4.48
CA GLY A 195 5.58 10.24 5.67
C GLY A 195 4.73 9.43 6.63
N GLY A 196 3.45 9.17 6.35
CA GLY A 196 2.63 8.25 7.15
C GLY A 196 3.02 6.78 6.93
N LEU A 197 2.83 5.96 7.96
CA LEU A 197 3.00 4.50 7.88
C LEU A 197 1.64 3.84 7.70
N ALA A 198 1.63 2.71 7.00
CA ALA A 198 0.43 1.91 6.87
C ALA A 198 0.77 0.42 6.87
N LEU A 199 -0.19 -0.36 7.38
CA LEU A 199 -0.17 -1.81 7.39
C LEU A 199 -1.39 -2.33 6.65
N TRP A 200 -1.19 -3.28 5.75
CA TRP A 200 -2.25 -3.97 5.05
C TRP A 200 -2.16 -5.48 5.28
N ALA A 201 -3.32 -6.11 5.44
CA ALA A 201 -3.47 -7.56 5.52
C ALA A 201 -3.83 -8.12 4.15
N ARG A 202 -3.25 -9.26 3.82
CA ARG A 202 -3.68 -10.00 2.63
C ARG A 202 -5.09 -10.52 2.85
N ILE A 203 -5.92 -10.37 1.83
CA ILE A 203 -7.26 -10.98 1.79
C ILE A 203 -7.35 -11.89 0.56
N SER A 204 -8.08 -12.99 0.71
CA SER A 204 -8.48 -13.80 -0.44
C SER A 204 -9.35 -12.94 -1.38
N ALA A 205 -9.26 -13.17 -2.68
CA ALA A 205 -10.23 -12.61 -3.61
C ALA A 205 -11.62 -13.14 -3.22
N ASN A 206 -12.57 -12.24 -2.97
CA ASN A 206 -13.99 -12.58 -2.90
C ASN A 206 -14.56 -12.71 -4.31
#